data_AF-A0A2V5MJU2-F1
#
_entry.id   AF-A0A2V5MJU2-F1
#
_cell.length_a   1.000
_cell.length_b   1.000
_cell.length_c   1.000
_cell.angle_alpha   90.00
_cell.angle_beta   90.00
_cell.angle_gamma   90.00
#
_symmetry.space_group_name_H-M   'P 1'
#
loop_
_entity.id
_entity.type
_entity.pdbx_description
1 polymer ?
#
loop_
_entity_poly.entity_id
_entity_poly.type
_entity_poly.pdbx_seq_one_letter_code
_entity_poly.pdbx_strand_id
1 'polypeptide(L)'
;MSDTNGTLNVWRPLNFDPVAAALPIVTFSVTMSIYDSFSVTNRDCFRWSIYNTNNGGERLFTLDFDNTTTEINYQLDDKQFVFTDSLFENGDQDGGEFDLVVIMNFADNLWSAWRNDLQIVDRKEMTTKGLALNLGDIEAVWVNAIRGKPGDNFMVFDNYAVTAEPYPFSLDTVGRLSNGAFFLRLTGEPGRQYDIEVSEDLRDWSVLKTKTVDADGTVIVDDPTASGYNRSFYRARLVP
;
A
#
# COMPACT_ATOMS: atom_id res chain seq x y z
N MET A 1 -22.54 -12.06 2.61
CA MET A 1 -23.59 -13.04 2.21
C MET A 1 -22.91 -14.06 1.32
N SER A 2 -22.91 -15.34 1.70
CA SER A 2 -22.17 -16.40 0.98
C SER A 2 -22.76 -16.63 -0.41
N ASP A 3 -21.88 -16.83 -1.40
CA ASP A 3 -22.30 -17.22 -2.72
C ASP A 3 -22.15 -18.74 -2.90
N THR A 4 -22.69 -19.26 -4.00
CA THR A 4 -22.60 -20.67 -4.41
C THR A 4 -21.17 -21.14 -4.71
N ASN A 5 -20.15 -20.28 -4.54
CA ASN A 5 -18.77 -20.57 -4.88
C ASN A 5 -17.93 -21.10 -3.72
N GLY A 6 -18.51 -21.18 -2.52
CA GLY A 6 -17.81 -21.66 -1.33
C GLY A 6 -16.98 -20.56 -0.67
N THR A 7 -17.37 -19.30 -0.84
CA THR A 7 -16.77 -18.17 -0.13
C THR A 7 -17.81 -17.33 0.59
N LEU A 8 -17.37 -16.69 1.67
CA LEU A 8 -18.10 -15.65 2.38
C LEU A 8 -17.18 -14.43 2.48
N ASN A 9 -17.65 -13.29 1.98
CA ASN A 9 -16.91 -12.02 2.02
C ASN A 9 -17.62 -11.06 2.99
N VAL A 10 -16.81 -10.41 3.83
CA VAL A 10 -17.19 -9.23 4.60
C VAL A 10 -16.39 -8.06 4.03
N TRP A 11 -17.11 -7.06 3.53
CA TRP A 11 -16.53 -5.98 2.76
C TRP A 11 -17.24 -4.66 3.02
N ARG A 12 -16.51 -3.57 2.77
CA ARG A 12 -17.05 -2.22 2.74
C ARG A 12 -16.42 -1.50 1.54
N PRO A 13 -17.22 -0.94 0.63
CA PRO A 13 -16.66 -0.24 -0.52
C PRO A 13 -15.92 1.02 -0.08
N LEU A 14 -14.72 1.20 -0.62
CA LEU A 14 -13.86 2.38 -0.48
C LEU A 14 -14.02 3.29 -1.70
N ASN A 15 -14.05 2.73 -2.91
CA ASN A 15 -14.21 3.45 -4.19
C ASN A 15 -13.27 4.67 -4.32
N PHE A 16 -11.97 4.41 -4.21
CA PHE A 16 -10.93 5.42 -4.13
C PHE A 16 -9.94 5.25 -5.28
N ASP A 17 -9.55 6.35 -5.93
CA ASP A 17 -8.47 6.38 -6.92
C ASP A 17 -7.23 7.06 -6.28
N PRO A 18 -6.25 6.28 -5.79
CA PRO A 18 -5.14 6.82 -5.01
C PRO A 18 -4.23 7.74 -5.83
N VAL A 19 -4.01 7.40 -7.10
CA VAL A 19 -3.12 8.17 -7.99
C VAL A 19 -3.80 9.48 -8.37
N ALA A 20 -5.08 9.46 -8.77
CA ALA A 20 -5.81 10.68 -9.09
C ALA A 20 -5.96 11.62 -7.89
N ALA A 21 -6.00 11.06 -6.67
CA ALA A 21 -6.04 11.83 -5.42
C ALA A 21 -4.67 12.36 -4.96
N ALA A 22 -3.57 12.04 -5.67
CA ALA A 22 -2.19 12.32 -5.25
C ALA A 22 -1.80 11.72 -3.88
N LEU A 23 -2.44 10.60 -3.52
CA LEU A 23 -2.17 9.81 -2.31
C LEU A 23 -1.91 8.34 -2.70
N PRO A 24 -0.87 8.06 -3.52
CA PRO A 24 -0.70 6.75 -4.15
C PRO A 24 -0.28 5.64 -3.19
N ILE A 25 0.14 5.98 -1.97
CA ILE A 25 0.53 5.02 -0.94
C ILE A 25 -0.67 4.79 -0.05
N VAL A 26 -1.26 3.59 -0.11
CA VAL A 26 -2.36 3.17 0.74
C VAL A 26 -1.86 2.14 1.74
N THR A 27 -2.14 2.36 3.01
CA THR A 27 -1.84 1.39 4.08
C THR A 27 -3.14 0.82 4.62
N PHE A 28 -3.24 -0.51 4.57
CA PHE A 28 -4.27 -1.27 5.26
C PHE A 28 -3.65 -1.90 6.51
N SER A 29 -4.33 -1.78 7.64
CA SER A 29 -3.94 -2.45 8.89
C SER A 29 -5.13 -3.10 9.57
N VAL A 30 -4.88 -4.21 10.25
CA VAL A 30 -5.87 -4.94 11.04
C VAL A 30 -5.19 -5.75 12.13
N THR A 31 -5.81 -5.87 13.31
CA THR A 31 -5.44 -6.87 14.32
C THR A 31 -6.33 -8.08 14.12
N MET A 32 -5.77 -9.29 14.02
CA MET A 32 -6.55 -10.47 13.69
C MET A 32 -6.04 -11.75 14.36
N SER A 33 -6.93 -12.74 14.42
CA SER A 33 -6.62 -14.11 14.82
C SER A 33 -7.47 -15.11 14.05
N ILE A 34 -6.92 -16.29 13.77
CA ILE A 34 -7.59 -17.37 13.05
C ILE A 34 -7.68 -18.60 13.94
N TYR A 35 -8.91 -19.04 14.22
CA TYR A 35 -9.20 -20.25 14.96
C TYR A 35 -9.49 -21.38 13.98
N ASP A 36 -8.77 -22.50 14.13
CA ASP A 36 -8.93 -23.68 13.28
C ASP A 36 -10.17 -24.49 13.68
N SER A 37 -10.59 -25.38 12.79
CA SER A 37 -11.68 -26.30 13.04
C SER A 37 -11.30 -27.39 14.04
N PHE A 38 -12.23 -27.82 14.89
CA PHE A 38 -11.98 -28.96 15.78
C PHE A 38 -11.76 -30.27 15.00
N SER A 39 -12.32 -30.37 13.79
CA SER A 39 -12.10 -31.50 12.87
C SER A 39 -11.07 -31.15 11.80
N VAL A 40 -10.05 -32.00 11.67
CA VAL A 40 -8.97 -31.87 10.67
C VAL A 40 -9.42 -32.04 9.21
N THR A 41 -10.69 -32.42 8.95
CA THR A 41 -11.18 -32.69 7.59
C THR A 41 -11.80 -31.49 6.87
N ASN A 42 -12.08 -30.41 7.59
CA ASN A 42 -12.74 -29.21 7.06
C ASN A 42 -11.97 -27.95 7.51
N ARG A 43 -10.67 -27.87 7.21
CA ARG A 43 -9.84 -26.71 7.52
C ARG A 43 -9.89 -25.73 6.37
N ASP A 44 -10.60 -24.63 6.56
CA ASP A 44 -10.79 -23.63 5.50
C ASP A 44 -9.68 -22.58 5.49
N CYS A 45 -9.55 -21.88 4.37
CA CYS A 45 -8.63 -20.76 4.23
C CYS A 45 -9.33 -19.45 4.58
N PHE A 46 -8.56 -18.49 5.08
CA PHE A 46 -9.02 -17.12 5.18
C PHE A 46 -8.12 -16.16 4.41
N ARG A 47 -8.68 -15.05 3.96
CA ARG A 47 -7.94 -14.10 3.12
C ARG A 47 -8.25 -12.66 3.44
N TRP A 48 -7.28 -11.82 3.13
CA TRP A 48 -7.49 -10.41 2.83
C TRP A 48 -7.31 -10.21 1.33
N SER A 49 -8.40 -9.92 0.62
CA SER A 49 -8.42 -9.74 -0.82
C SER A 49 -8.62 -8.28 -1.18
N ILE A 50 -7.81 -7.77 -2.11
CA ILE A 50 -7.83 -6.37 -2.55
C ILE A 50 -8.39 -6.32 -3.97
N TYR A 51 -9.41 -5.51 -4.18
CA TYR A 51 -10.06 -5.35 -5.50
C TYR A 51 -10.00 -3.92 -6.00
N ASN A 52 -10.07 -3.76 -7.31
CA ASN A 52 -10.28 -2.47 -7.96
C ASN A 52 -11.78 -2.14 -8.09
N THR A 53 -12.11 -0.99 -8.67
CA THR A 53 -13.49 -0.53 -8.92
C THR A 53 -14.04 -0.96 -10.29
N ASN A 54 -13.20 -1.53 -11.15
CA ASN A 54 -13.54 -1.83 -12.53
C ASN A 54 -14.34 -3.14 -12.61
N ASN A 55 -15.23 -3.25 -13.60
CA ASN A 55 -15.98 -4.48 -13.91
C ASN A 55 -16.72 -5.11 -12.72
N GLY A 56 -17.10 -4.31 -11.73
CA GLY A 56 -17.76 -4.78 -10.50
C GLY A 56 -16.81 -5.35 -9.44
N GLY A 57 -15.50 -5.15 -9.58
CA GLY A 57 -14.47 -5.57 -8.65
C GLY A 57 -13.55 -6.64 -9.24
N GLU A 58 -12.41 -6.25 -9.81
CA GLU A 58 -11.37 -7.20 -10.21
C GLU A 58 -10.32 -7.33 -9.10
N ARG A 59 -10.05 -8.56 -8.67
CA ARG A 59 -9.06 -8.83 -7.62
C ARG A 59 -7.66 -8.53 -8.14
N LEU A 60 -6.98 -7.60 -7.50
CA LEU A 60 -5.57 -7.30 -7.76
C LEU A 60 -4.71 -8.43 -7.20
N PHE A 61 -4.78 -8.60 -5.88
CA PHE A 61 -4.06 -9.65 -5.17
C PHE A 61 -4.83 -10.10 -3.92
N THR A 62 -4.34 -11.16 -3.28
CA THR A 62 -4.84 -11.63 -1.99
C THR A 62 -3.68 -12.15 -1.16
N LEU A 63 -3.75 -11.91 0.15
CA LEU A 63 -3.01 -12.67 1.14
C LEU A 63 -3.93 -13.79 1.66
N ASP A 64 -3.42 -15.01 1.76
CA ASP A 64 -4.14 -16.23 2.11
C ASP A 64 -3.47 -16.90 3.31
N PHE A 65 -4.29 -17.33 4.26
CA PHE A 65 -3.92 -18.03 5.46
C PHE A 65 -4.55 -19.41 5.39
N ASP A 66 -3.74 -20.42 5.05
CA ASP A 66 -4.19 -21.80 4.90
C ASP A 66 -4.15 -22.52 6.25
N ASN A 67 -5.31 -22.81 6.86
CA ASN A 67 -5.37 -23.54 8.13
C ASN A 67 -4.91 -25.01 8.02
N THR A 68 -4.83 -25.58 6.82
CA THR A 68 -4.34 -26.95 6.64
C THR A 68 -2.84 -27.03 6.90
N THR A 69 -2.08 -26.08 6.37
CA THR A 69 -0.60 -26.06 6.40
C THR A 69 -0.02 -25.02 7.34
N THR A 70 -0.85 -24.09 7.81
CA THR A 70 -0.49 -22.84 8.50
C THR A 70 0.40 -21.90 7.68
N GLU A 71 0.51 -22.13 6.38
CA GLU A 71 1.26 -21.28 5.47
C GLU A 71 0.51 -19.97 5.21
N ILE A 72 1.28 -18.88 5.22
CA ILE A 72 0.84 -17.62 4.64
C ILE A 72 1.29 -17.62 3.18
N ASN A 73 0.33 -17.43 2.29
CA ASN A 73 0.53 -17.39 0.86
C ASN A 73 0.03 -16.06 0.31
N TYR A 74 0.49 -15.67 -0.88
CA TYR A 74 -0.23 -14.68 -1.68
C TYR A 74 -0.56 -15.25 -3.05
N GLN A 75 -1.58 -14.67 -3.68
CA GLN A 75 -1.93 -14.97 -5.06
C GLN A 75 -2.31 -13.68 -5.78
N LEU A 76 -1.68 -13.46 -6.93
CA LEU A 76 -1.98 -12.33 -7.80
C LEU A 76 -3.12 -12.69 -8.78
N ASP A 77 -3.23 -11.92 -9.86
CA ASP A 77 -4.18 -12.15 -10.95
C ASP A 77 -3.74 -13.26 -11.93
N ASP A 78 -2.53 -13.81 -11.76
CA ASP A 78 -2.01 -15.01 -12.45
C ASP A 78 -2.57 -16.34 -11.88
N LYS A 79 -3.26 -16.26 -10.75
CA LYS A 79 -3.88 -17.39 -10.03
C LYS A 79 -2.88 -18.41 -9.51
N GLN A 80 -1.60 -18.06 -9.35
CA GLN A 80 -0.63 -18.92 -8.69
C GLN A 80 -0.45 -18.51 -7.24
N PHE A 81 -0.55 -19.47 -6.32
CA PHE A 81 -0.19 -19.24 -4.93
C PHE A 81 1.32 -19.30 -4.77
N VAL A 82 1.85 -18.34 -4.02
CA VAL A 82 3.26 -18.26 -3.67
C VAL A 82 3.37 -18.22 -2.16
N PHE A 83 4.11 -19.18 -1.61
CA PHE A 83 4.43 -19.21 -0.19
C PHE A 83 5.32 -18.03 0.18
N THR A 84 5.02 -17.38 1.30
CA THR A 84 5.75 -16.19 1.75
C THR A 84 6.92 -16.54 2.67
N ASP A 85 7.33 -17.81 2.72
CA ASP A 85 8.28 -18.35 3.68
C ASP A 85 7.88 -18.11 5.15
N SER A 86 6.58 -17.88 5.41
CA SER A 86 6.07 -17.52 6.73
C SER A 86 4.86 -18.36 7.12
N LEU A 87 4.86 -18.83 8.35
CA LEU A 87 3.74 -19.54 8.97
C LEU A 87 3.00 -18.62 9.95
N PHE A 88 1.73 -18.91 10.19
CA PHE A 88 0.96 -18.31 11.29
C PHE A 88 0.64 -19.35 12.37
N GLU A 89 0.29 -18.85 13.55
CA GLU A 89 -0.19 -19.65 14.67
C GLU A 89 -1.69 -19.41 14.82
N ASN A 90 -2.45 -20.46 15.14
CA ASN A 90 -3.89 -20.31 15.37
C ASN A 90 -4.18 -19.62 16.70
N GLY A 91 -5.35 -19.00 16.83
CA GLY A 91 -5.76 -18.17 17.97
C GLY A 91 -5.80 -18.85 19.34
N ASP A 92 -5.83 -20.18 19.37
CA ASP A 92 -5.72 -20.96 20.61
C ASP A 92 -4.27 -21.14 21.10
N GLN A 93 -3.29 -20.66 20.34
CA GLN A 93 -1.86 -20.74 20.61
C GLN A 93 -1.31 -19.39 21.10
N ASP A 94 -0.22 -19.43 21.85
CA ASP A 94 0.51 -18.24 22.27
C ASP A 94 1.15 -17.58 21.04
N GLY A 95 0.73 -16.37 20.67
CA GLY A 95 1.11 -15.71 19.41
C GLY A 95 0.07 -15.83 18.26
N GLY A 96 -1.08 -16.44 18.54
CA GLY A 96 -2.17 -16.59 17.56
C GLY A 96 -2.92 -15.29 17.21
N GLU A 97 -2.74 -14.22 18.00
CA GLU A 97 -3.17 -12.86 17.66
C GLU A 97 -1.98 -12.09 17.09
N PHE A 98 -2.19 -11.40 15.97
CA PHE A 98 -1.15 -10.60 15.34
C PHE A 98 -1.74 -9.43 14.56
N ASP A 99 -0.91 -8.41 14.37
CA ASP A 99 -1.20 -7.31 13.46
C ASP A 99 -0.79 -7.71 12.04
N LEU A 100 -1.64 -7.37 11.07
CA LEU A 100 -1.33 -7.44 9.65
C LEU A 100 -1.31 -6.01 9.10
N VAL A 101 -0.21 -5.66 8.45
CA VAL A 101 -0.06 -4.39 7.73
C VAL A 101 0.24 -4.68 6.27
N VAL A 102 -0.50 -4.05 5.37
CA VAL A 102 -0.30 -4.13 3.93
C VAL A 102 -0.13 -2.73 3.38
N ILE A 103 1.03 -2.45 2.77
CA ILE A 103 1.30 -1.17 2.12
C ILE A 103 1.24 -1.39 0.61
N MET A 104 0.44 -0.57 -0.06
CA MET A 104 0.17 -0.62 -1.49
C MET A 104 0.54 0.71 -2.13
N ASN A 105 1.47 0.67 -3.06
CA ASN A 105 1.86 1.79 -3.89
C ASN A 105 1.20 1.64 -5.27
N PHE A 106 0.08 2.34 -5.45
CA PHE A 106 -0.73 2.32 -6.67
C PHE A 106 -0.05 2.99 -7.85
N ALA A 107 0.88 3.91 -7.62
CA ALA A 107 1.60 4.58 -8.71
C ALA A 107 2.71 3.71 -9.31
N ASP A 108 3.27 2.77 -8.54
CA ASP A 108 4.33 1.85 -9.00
C ASP A 108 3.87 0.40 -9.21
N ASN A 109 2.59 0.10 -8.97
CA ASN A 109 2.07 -1.27 -8.97
C ASN A 109 2.80 -2.17 -7.94
N LEU A 110 3.16 -1.66 -6.77
CA LEU A 110 3.91 -2.43 -5.77
C LEU A 110 3.14 -2.60 -4.47
N TRP A 111 3.31 -3.73 -3.80
CA TRP A 111 2.84 -3.93 -2.44
C TRP A 111 3.83 -4.75 -1.61
N SER A 112 3.72 -4.56 -0.29
CA SER A 112 4.44 -5.29 0.73
C SER A 112 3.50 -5.59 1.89
N ALA A 113 3.81 -6.61 2.68
CA ALA A 113 3.04 -6.95 3.86
C ALA A 113 3.93 -7.37 5.03
N TRP A 114 3.45 -7.07 6.24
CA TRP A 114 4.09 -7.39 7.50
C TRP A 114 3.10 -8.06 8.43
N ARG A 115 3.57 -9.08 9.14
CA ARG A 115 2.88 -9.66 10.29
C ARG A 115 3.62 -9.25 11.54
N ASN A 116 2.96 -8.49 12.41
CA ASN A 116 3.61 -7.68 13.44
C ASN A 116 4.71 -6.83 12.76
N ASP A 117 5.98 -7.02 13.13
CA ASP A 117 7.12 -6.34 12.50
C ASP A 117 7.85 -7.21 11.47
N LEU A 118 7.45 -8.47 11.28
CA LEU A 118 8.09 -9.38 10.33
C LEU A 118 7.57 -9.13 8.92
N GLN A 119 8.43 -8.71 8.01
CA GLN A 119 8.08 -8.59 6.60
C GLN A 119 7.85 -9.99 6.01
N ILE A 120 6.63 -10.22 5.51
CA ILE A 120 6.21 -11.47 4.88
C ILE A 120 6.14 -11.34 3.36
N VAL A 121 5.88 -10.14 2.84
CA VAL A 121 5.94 -9.86 1.39
C VAL A 121 6.79 -8.62 1.16
N ASP A 122 7.78 -8.75 0.29
CA ASP A 122 8.65 -7.65 -0.13
C ASP A 122 8.44 -7.29 -1.59
N ARG A 123 7.87 -6.09 -1.80
CA ARG A 123 7.81 -5.36 -3.07
C ARG A 123 7.39 -6.24 -4.25
N LYS A 124 6.20 -6.81 -4.17
CA LYS A 124 5.59 -7.59 -5.26
C LYS A 124 4.65 -6.72 -6.08
N GLU A 125 4.41 -7.14 -7.32
CA GLU A 125 3.40 -6.48 -8.14
C GLU A 125 2.00 -6.70 -7.55
N MET A 126 1.13 -5.69 -7.64
CA MET A 126 -0.29 -5.86 -7.29
C MET A 126 -1.07 -6.54 -8.41
N THR A 127 -0.67 -6.34 -9.67
CA THR A 127 -1.24 -7.00 -10.85
C THR A 127 -0.14 -7.32 -11.85
N THR A 128 -0.18 -8.53 -12.42
CA THR A 128 0.71 -8.98 -13.50
C THR A 128 0.07 -8.81 -14.88
N LYS A 129 -1.22 -8.48 -14.94
CA LYS A 129 -2.01 -8.32 -16.18
C LYS A 129 -2.32 -6.87 -16.51
N GLY A 130 -1.82 -5.92 -15.72
CA GLY A 130 -2.09 -4.50 -15.92
C GLY A 130 -3.56 -4.14 -15.66
N LEU A 131 -4.18 -4.78 -14.66
CA LEU A 131 -5.49 -4.37 -14.17
C LEU A 131 -5.45 -2.92 -13.68
N ALA A 132 -6.60 -2.25 -13.67
CA ALA A 132 -6.67 -0.87 -13.22
C ALA A 132 -6.26 -0.73 -11.74
N LEU A 133 -5.32 0.18 -11.48
CA LEU A 133 -4.77 0.46 -10.15
C LEU A 133 -5.57 1.57 -9.45
N ASN A 134 -6.80 1.23 -9.09
CA ASN A 134 -7.62 1.97 -8.14
C ASN A 134 -8.13 1.00 -7.06
N LEU A 135 -8.67 1.53 -5.96
CA LEU A 135 -9.07 0.75 -4.80
C LEU A 135 -10.60 0.69 -4.67
N GLY A 136 -11.17 -0.48 -4.96
CA GLY A 136 -12.58 -0.78 -4.76
C GLY A 136 -12.87 -1.09 -3.30
N ASP A 137 -12.33 -2.20 -2.81
CA ASP A 137 -12.51 -2.69 -1.45
C ASP A 137 -11.33 -3.57 -1.00
N ILE A 138 -11.32 -3.82 0.31
CA ILE A 138 -10.43 -4.77 0.97
C ILE A 138 -11.35 -5.70 1.77
N GLU A 139 -11.40 -6.95 1.37
CA GLU A 139 -12.36 -7.92 1.87
C GLU A 139 -11.72 -8.91 2.84
N ALA A 140 -12.35 -9.14 3.99
CA ALA A 140 -12.12 -10.34 4.77
C ALA A 140 -12.91 -11.48 4.13
N VAL A 141 -12.20 -12.52 3.69
CA VAL A 141 -12.78 -13.64 2.94
C VAL A 141 -12.57 -14.94 3.71
N TRP A 142 -13.65 -15.68 3.91
CA TRP A 142 -13.60 -17.08 4.30
C TRP A 142 -13.80 -17.93 3.04
N VAL A 143 -12.86 -18.85 2.78
CA VAL A 143 -12.85 -19.74 1.62
C VAL A 143 -12.91 -21.19 2.07
N ASN A 144 -13.99 -21.88 1.75
CA ASN A 144 -14.13 -23.28 2.05
C ASN A 144 -13.08 -24.11 1.30
N ALA A 145 -12.26 -24.88 2.02
CA ALA A 145 -11.29 -25.77 1.37
C ALA A 145 -11.99 -26.85 0.54
N ILE A 146 -13.14 -27.33 1.05
CA ILE A 146 -14.05 -28.20 0.32
C ILE A 146 -15.40 -27.49 0.17
N ARG A 147 -15.77 -27.19 -1.08
CA ARG A 147 -17.03 -26.50 -1.39
C ARG A 147 -18.23 -27.18 -0.72
N GLY A 148 -19.02 -26.39 0.01
CA GLY A 148 -20.23 -26.85 0.69
C GLY A 148 -19.98 -27.67 1.97
N LYS A 149 -18.72 -27.81 2.40
CA LYS A 149 -18.35 -28.45 3.66
C LYS A 149 -17.48 -27.50 4.52
N PRO A 150 -18.03 -26.35 4.93
CA PRO A 150 -17.28 -25.44 5.81
C PRO A 150 -16.94 -26.16 7.12
N GLY A 151 -15.79 -25.79 7.67
CA GLY A 151 -15.42 -26.09 9.04
C GLY A 151 -16.19 -25.24 10.06
N ASP A 152 -15.83 -25.38 11.34
CA ASP A 152 -16.20 -24.46 12.41
C ASP A 152 -15.10 -23.44 12.74
N ASN A 153 -14.02 -23.43 11.96
CA ASN A 153 -13.01 -22.38 11.94
C ASN A 153 -13.60 -20.98 11.69
N PHE A 154 -12.97 -19.96 12.25
CA PHE A 154 -13.36 -18.57 12.06
C PHE A 154 -12.17 -17.63 12.18
N MET A 155 -12.31 -16.45 11.58
CA MET A 155 -11.41 -15.33 11.81
C MET A 155 -12.11 -14.31 12.70
N VAL A 156 -11.39 -13.80 13.69
CA VAL A 156 -11.74 -12.58 14.40
C VAL A 156 -10.78 -11.49 13.96
N PHE A 157 -11.28 -10.27 13.84
CA PHE A 157 -10.47 -9.12 13.51
C PHE A 157 -11.06 -7.84 14.09
N ASP A 158 -10.20 -6.90 14.43
CA ASP A 158 -10.56 -5.56 14.88
C ASP A 158 -9.47 -4.56 14.44
N ASN A 159 -9.63 -3.28 14.78
CA ASN A 159 -8.72 -2.20 14.41
C ASN A 159 -8.50 -2.10 12.89
N TYR A 160 -9.50 -2.49 12.10
CA TYR A 160 -9.49 -2.31 10.64
C TYR A 160 -9.33 -0.83 10.31
N ALA A 161 -8.24 -0.47 9.65
CA ALA A 161 -7.98 0.89 9.20
C ALA A 161 -7.37 0.90 7.80
N VAL A 162 -7.74 1.94 7.03
CA VAL A 162 -7.17 2.21 5.72
C VAL A 162 -6.81 3.70 5.68
N THR A 163 -5.55 3.99 5.41
CA THR A 163 -5.03 5.35 5.23
C THR A 163 -4.42 5.49 3.84
N ALA A 164 -4.36 6.72 3.34
CA ALA A 164 -3.70 7.03 2.09
C ALA A 164 -2.83 8.28 2.28
N GLU A 165 -1.61 8.23 1.76
CA GLU A 165 -0.60 9.28 1.93
C GLU A 165 0.13 9.55 0.61
N PRO A 166 0.64 10.79 0.42
CA PRO A 166 1.52 11.07 -0.71
C PRO A 166 2.82 10.28 -0.57
N TYR A 167 3.60 10.19 -1.64
CA TYR A 167 5.00 9.78 -1.49
C TYR A 167 5.70 10.65 -0.45
N PRO A 168 6.51 10.07 0.44
CA PRO A 168 7.34 10.86 1.32
C PRO A 168 8.38 11.62 0.48
N PHE A 169 8.33 12.94 0.52
CA PHE A 169 9.39 13.80 0.00
C PHE A 169 9.62 14.97 0.97
N SER A 170 10.85 15.46 1.03
CA SER A 170 11.22 16.66 1.79
C SER A 170 11.89 17.68 0.89
N LEU A 171 11.73 18.95 1.22
CA LEU A 171 12.47 20.03 0.59
C LEU A 171 13.18 20.81 1.69
N ASP A 172 14.49 20.58 1.81
CA ASP A 172 15.32 21.16 2.85
C ASP A 172 16.14 22.34 2.31
N THR A 173 16.35 23.34 3.14
CA THR A 173 17.28 24.43 2.80
C THR A 173 18.72 23.93 2.93
N VAL A 174 19.51 24.09 1.86
CA VAL A 174 20.97 23.88 1.91
C VAL A 174 21.66 25.16 2.33
N GLY A 175 21.26 26.29 1.75
CA GLY A 175 21.76 27.61 2.13
C GLY A 175 21.83 28.58 0.97
N ARG A 176 22.38 29.77 1.24
CA ARG A 176 22.60 30.82 0.24
C ARG A 176 24.08 31.00 -0.02
N LEU A 177 24.48 30.98 -1.29
CA LEU A 177 25.86 31.25 -1.69
C LEU A 177 26.16 32.75 -1.69
N SER A 178 27.44 33.10 -1.70
CA SER A 178 27.92 34.49 -1.73
C SER A 178 27.49 35.26 -2.99
N ASN A 179 27.24 34.56 -4.10
CA ASN A 179 26.68 35.14 -5.32
C ASN A 179 25.16 35.39 -5.23
N GLY A 180 24.55 35.10 -4.08
CA GLY A 180 23.13 35.34 -3.82
C GLY A 180 22.19 34.21 -4.24
N ALA A 181 22.69 33.19 -4.94
CA ALA A 181 21.92 32.00 -5.32
C ALA A 181 21.51 31.19 -4.09
N PHE A 182 20.29 30.68 -4.09
CA PHE A 182 19.74 29.89 -2.99
C PHE A 182 19.66 28.41 -3.39
N PHE A 183 20.03 27.52 -2.49
CA PHE A 183 20.11 26.09 -2.73
C PHE A 183 19.17 25.35 -1.80
N LEU A 184 18.43 24.42 -2.38
CA LEU A 184 17.53 23.49 -1.72
C LEU A 184 17.98 22.06 -2.04
N ARG A 185 17.65 21.13 -1.14
CA ARG A 185 17.78 19.70 -1.38
C ARG A 185 16.39 19.11 -1.37
N LEU A 186 15.99 18.53 -2.50
CA LEU A 186 14.82 17.68 -2.58
C LEU A 186 15.26 16.26 -2.21
N THR A 187 14.56 15.64 -1.27
CA THR A 187 14.64 14.20 -1.00
C THR A 187 13.31 13.59 -1.43
N GLY A 188 13.34 12.49 -2.17
CA GLY A 188 12.13 11.83 -2.67
C GLY A 188 12.46 10.45 -3.23
N GLU A 189 11.49 9.84 -3.92
CA GLU A 189 11.72 8.55 -4.57
C GLU A 189 12.61 8.72 -5.82
N PRO A 190 13.70 7.93 -5.97
CA PRO A 190 14.55 7.96 -7.15
C PRO A 190 13.77 7.83 -8.46
N GLY A 191 14.07 8.69 -9.43
CA GLY A 191 13.42 8.70 -10.74
C GLY A 191 12.07 9.43 -10.80
N ARG A 192 11.46 9.80 -9.65
CA ARG A 192 10.25 10.63 -9.63
C ARG A 192 10.58 12.09 -9.93
N GLN A 193 9.62 12.76 -10.56
CA GLN A 193 9.74 14.15 -10.97
C GLN A 193 8.90 15.08 -10.07
N TYR A 194 9.48 16.20 -9.67
CA TYR A 194 8.85 17.19 -8.81
C TYR A 194 9.02 18.59 -9.38
N ASP A 195 7.94 19.36 -9.37
CA ASP A 195 7.99 20.79 -9.57
C ASP A 195 8.42 21.45 -8.28
N ILE A 196 9.48 22.26 -8.37
CA ILE A 196 9.91 23.15 -7.32
C ILE A 196 9.29 24.50 -7.64
N GLU A 197 8.40 24.93 -6.78
CA GLU A 197 7.64 26.16 -6.95
C GLU A 197 8.17 27.23 -6.00
N VAL A 198 8.16 28.48 -6.45
CA VAL A 198 8.60 29.65 -5.71
C VAL A 198 7.48 30.70 -5.64
N SER A 199 7.40 31.40 -4.51
CA SER A 199 6.42 32.46 -4.24
C SER A 199 7.03 33.58 -3.39
N GLU A 200 6.58 34.82 -3.59
CA GLU A 200 6.96 35.97 -2.74
C GLU A 200 5.97 36.21 -1.57
N ASP A 201 4.78 35.59 -1.63
CA ASP A 201 3.65 35.92 -0.76
C ASP A 201 2.84 34.70 -0.25
N LEU A 202 3.28 33.48 -0.60
CA LEU A 202 2.62 32.20 -0.29
C LEU A 202 1.27 31.96 -0.99
N ARG A 203 0.82 32.87 -1.86
CA ARG A 203 -0.46 32.76 -2.59
C ARG A 203 -0.23 32.46 -4.05
N ASP A 204 0.61 33.26 -4.70
CA ASP A 204 0.93 33.11 -6.11
C ASP A 204 2.21 32.29 -6.23
N TRP A 205 2.08 31.11 -6.82
CA TRP A 205 3.18 30.16 -7.00
C TRP A 205 3.51 30.01 -8.48
N SER A 206 4.79 30.00 -8.79
CA SER A 206 5.31 29.74 -10.14
C SER A 206 6.33 28.61 -10.09
N VAL A 207 6.40 27.81 -11.15
CA VAL A 207 7.40 26.74 -11.25
C VAL A 207 8.77 27.38 -11.48
N LEU A 208 9.69 27.19 -10.53
CA LEU A 208 11.08 27.59 -10.64
C LEU A 208 11.85 26.60 -11.53
N LYS A 209 11.79 25.31 -11.18
CA LYS A 209 12.43 24.20 -11.90
C LYS A 209 11.65 22.93 -11.67
N THR A 210 11.64 22.05 -12.66
CA THR A 210 11.22 20.66 -12.50
C THR A 210 12.45 19.77 -12.40
N LYS A 211 12.48 18.87 -11.42
CA LYS A 211 13.64 18.03 -11.11
C LYS A 211 13.24 16.57 -10.97
N THR A 212 14.06 15.69 -11.53
CA THR A 212 14.01 14.25 -11.26
C THR A 212 14.95 13.93 -10.10
N VAL A 213 14.49 13.16 -9.13
CA VAL A 213 15.30 12.73 -7.99
C VAL A 213 16.34 11.71 -8.46
N ASP A 214 17.60 11.88 -8.03
CA ASP A 214 18.69 11.00 -8.44
C ASP A 214 18.59 9.61 -7.77
N ALA A 215 19.43 8.67 -8.19
CA ALA A 215 19.42 7.29 -7.71
C ALA A 215 19.65 7.16 -6.19
N ASP A 216 20.27 8.16 -5.56
CA ASP A 216 20.51 8.20 -4.11
C ASP A 216 19.33 8.77 -3.29
N GLY A 217 18.22 9.10 -3.96
CA GLY A 217 17.01 9.63 -3.34
C GLY A 217 17.06 11.13 -3.08
N THR A 218 18.09 11.84 -3.58
CA THR A 218 18.20 13.30 -3.42
C THR A 218 18.48 14.01 -4.73
N VAL A 219 18.21 15.31 -4.80
CA VAL A 219 18.68 16.18 -5.89
C VAL A 219 18.81 17.62 -5.38
N ILE A 220 19.85 18.31 -5.83
CA ILE A 220 20.08 19.73 -5.50
C ILE A 220 19.35 20.63 -6.49
N VAL A 221 18.69 21.65 -5.95
CA VAL A 221 17.94 22.66 -6.69
C VAL A 221 18.49 24.03 -6.36
N ASP A 222 18.95 24.74 -7.38
CA ASP A 222 19.42 26.12 -7.27
C ASP A 222 18.37 27.11 -7.80
N ASP A 223 18.13 28.16 -7.04
CA ASP A 223 17.48 29.40 -7.48
C ASP A 223 18.56 30.49 -7.65
N PRO A 224 19.04 30.75 -8.88
CA PRO A 224 20.00 31.81 -9.13
C PRO A 224 19.37 33.21 -9.05
N THR A 225 18.04 33.31 -9.07
CA THR A 225 17.29 34.57 -9.08
C THR A 225 16.89 35.05 -7.69
N ALA A 226 17.09 34.22 -6.65
CA ALA A 226 16.74 34.52 -5.27
C ALA A 226 17.25 35.87 -4.73
N SER A 227 18.33 36.42 -5.29
CA SER A 227 18.86 37.74 -4.93
C SER A 227 18.05 38.92 -5.46
N GLY A 228 17.19 38.71 -6.45
CA GLY A 228 16.28 39.72 -6.99
C GLY A 228 15.05 39.96 -6.13
N TYR A 229 14.80 39.12 -5.12
CA TYR A 229 13.59 39.13 -4.30
C TYR A 229 13.91 39.43 -2.84
N ASN A 230 13.05 40.18 -2.17
CA ASN A 230 13.20 40.49 -0.74
C ASN A 230 12.92 39.26 0.14
N ARG A 231 12.11 38.33 -0.36
CA ARG A 231 11.81 37.04 0.26
C ARG A 231 11.34 36.07 -0.84
N SER A 232 11.66 34.80 -0.65
CA SER A 232 11.16 33.72 -1.47
C SER A 232 10.76 32.56 -0.56
N PHE A 233 9.60 31.99 -0.82
CA PHE A 233 9.11 30.76 -0.23
C PHE A 233 9.18 29.66 -1.28
N TYR A 234 9.51 28.45 -0.86
CA TYR A 234 9.68 27.31 -1.76
C TYR A 234 8.81 26.16 -1.30
N ARG A 235 8.25 25.42 -2.25
CA ARG A 235 7.60 24.13 -2.01
C ARG A 235 7.91 23.17 -3.15
N ALA A 236 7.88 21.88 -2.83
CA ALA A 236 7.93 20.84 -3.84
C ALA A 236 6.52 20.29 -4.06
N ARG A 237 6.21 19.92 -5.30
CA ARG A 237 4.97 19.29 -5.72
C ARG A 237 5.30 18.13 -6.64
N LEU A 238 4.76 16.94 -6.36
CA LEU A 238 4.92 15.79 -7.25
C LEU A 238 4.29 16.09 -8.62
N VAL A 239 4.99 15.77 -9.70
CA VAL A 239 4.44 15.79 -11.05
C VAL A 239 3.71 14.45 -11.27
N PRO A 240 2.40 14.47 -11.60
CA PRO A 240 1.61 13.26 -11.85
C PRO A 240 2.13 12.41 -13.02
#